data_AF-A0A7J6VQ26-F1
#
_entry.id   AF-A0A7J6VQ26-F1
#
_cell.length_a   1.000
_cell.length_b   1.000
_cell.length_c   1.000
_cell.angle_alpha   90.00
_cell.angle_beta   90.00
_cell.angle_gamma   90.00
#
_symmetry.space_group_name_H-M   'P 1'
#
loop_
_entity.id
_entity.type
_entity.pdbx_description
1 polymer ?
#
loop_
_entity_poly.entity_id
_entity_poly.type
_entity_poly.pdbx_seq_one_letter_code
_entity_poly.pdbx_strand_id
1 'polypeptide(L)'
;MKVDIFLYPLFLHGCQIFSNDQFQSVEHRVLANPCKEPRISAATIFNPGKRGESDYYGPLPEILSPENPALYQNFTIPEILKQGQTDDSSSKAIVDLFKLKESAA
;
A
#
# COMPACT_ATOMS: atom_id res chain seq x y z
N MET A 1 -29.30 7.90 -9.66
CA MET A 1 -28.01 7.21 -9.86
C MET A 1 -26.93 8.09 -9.28
N LYS A 2 -26.24 7.65 -8.23
CA LYS A 2 -25.07 8.37 -7.69
C LYS A 2 -23.81 7.76 -8.31
N VAL A 3 -23.01 8.60 -8.97
CA VAL A 3 -21.72 8.22 -9.53
C VAL A 3 -20.66 8.87 -8.67
N ASP A 4 -19.90 8.05 -7.93
CA ASP A 4 -18.77 8.51 -7.16
C ASP A 4 -17.49 8.11 -7.91
N ILE A 5 -16.75 9.10 -8.43
CA ILE A 5 -15.42 8.84 -9.00
C ILE A 5 -14.42 8.99 -7.87
N PHE A 6 -13.85 7.87 -7.42
CA PHE A 6 -12.74 7.88 -6.48
C PHE A 6 -11.45 7.98 -7.27
N LEU A 7 -11.02 9.21 -7.55
CA LEU A 7 -9.62 9.52 -7.90
C LEU A 7 -8.79 9.55 -6.62
N TYR A 8 -8.89 8.49 -5.82
CA TYR A 8 -7.85 8.21 -4.86
C TYR A 8 -6.84 7.40 -5.65
N PRO A 9 -5.60 7.86 -5.77
CA PRO A 9 -4.57 6.97 -6.22
C PRO A 9 -4.42 5.95 -5.10
N LEU A 10 -5.20 4.87 -5.19
CA LEU A 10 -5.14 3.75 -4.28
C LEU A 10 -3.89 2.98 -4.69
N PHE A 11 -2.73 3.55 -4.40
CA PHE A 11 -1.47 2.86 -4.48
C PHE A 11 -1.53 1.77 -3.41
N LEU A 12 -1.65 0.51 -3.83
CA LEU A 12 -1.64 -0.63 -2.91
C LEU A 12 -0.35 -0.57 -2.10
N HIS A 13 -0.46 -0.11 -0.85
CA HIS A 13 0.50 -0.22 0.26
C HIS A 13 1.90 0.38 0.07
N GLY A 14 2.38 0.53 -1.18
CA GLY A 14 3.72 0.95 -1.53
C GLY A 14 4.00 2.41 -1.21
N CYS A 15 3.01 3.31 -1.29
CA CYS A 15 3.26 4.73 -0.99
C CYS A 15 3.74 4.96 0.44
N GLN A 16 3.20 4.23 1.42
CA GLN A 16 3.64 4.35 2.80
C GLN A 16 5.08 3.85 2.98
N ILE A 17 5.42 2.75 2.32
CA ILE A 17 6.77 2.18 2.36
C ILE A 17 7.78 3.09 1.63
N PHE A 18 7.45 3.55 0.42
CA PHE A 18 8.33 4.41 -0.40
C PHE A 18 8.62 5.75 0.25
N SER A 19 7.61 6.30 0.94
CA SER A 19 7.72 7.57 1.64
C SER A 19 8.29 7.43 3.05
N ASN A 20 8.68 6.23 3.47
CA ASN A 20 9.20 5.96 4.82
C ASN A 20 8.27 6.52 5.91
N ASP A 21 6.98 6.19 5.84
CA ASP A 21 5.90 6.68 6.72
C ASP A 21 5.54 8.18 6.63
N GLN A 22 6.11 8.95 5.70
CA GLN A 22 5.68 10.34 5.48
C GLN A 22 4.24 10.43 4.95
N PHE A 23 3.80 9.45 4.16
CA PHE A 23 2.40 9.30 3.75
C PHE A 23 1.80 8.04 4.36
N GLN A 24 0.66 8.18 5.03
CA GLN A 24 -0.04 7.03 5.61
C GLN A 24 -1.08 6.47 4.63
N SER A 25 -1.03 5.16 4.42
CA SER A 25 -2.11 4.42 3.75
C SER A 25 -3.23 4.18 4.75
N VAL A 26 -4.45 4.57 4.40
CA VAL A 26 -5.62 4.42 5.28
C VAL A 26 -6.61 3.42 4.70
N GLU A 27 -7.30 2.71 5.58
CA GLU A 27 -8.34 1.77 5.17
C GLU A 27 -9.60 2.53 4.75
N HIS A 28 -10.09 2.20 3.55
CA HIS A 28 -11.34 2.75 3.02
C HIS A 28 -12.37 1.63 2.92
N ARG A 29 -13.56 1.86 3.48
CA ARG A 29 -14.71 0.97 3.37
C ARG A 29 -15.89 1.70 2.75
N VAL A 30 -16.57 1.03 1.84
CA VAL A 30 -17.87 1.47 1.32
C VAL A 30 -18.96 0.63 1.96
N LEU A 31 -19.98 1.28 2.50
CA LEU A 31 -21.18 0.60 3.01
C LEU A 31 -22.18 0.39 1.87
N ALA A 32 -22.88 -0.75 1.90
CA ALA A 32 -24.01 -0.98 1.03
C ALA A 32 -25.10 0.08 1.30
N ASN A 33 -25.63 0.67 0.23
CA ASN A 33 -26.73 1.61 0.34
C ASN A 33 -28.06 0.83 0.40
N PRO A 34 -28.88 0.97 1.47
CA PRO A 34 -30.18 0.31 1.53
C PRO A 34 -31.25 0.96 0.64
N CYS A 35 -30.99 2.14 0.06
CA CYS A 35 -31.91 2.82 -0.84
C CYS A 35 -32.01 2.14 -2.23
N LYS A 36 -33.16 2.31 -2.90
CA LYS A 36 -33.43 1.74 -4.25
C LYS A 36 -32.53 2.26 -5.37
N GLU A 37 -31.76 3.33 -5.13
CA GLU A 37 -30.93 3.96 -6.14
C GLU A 37 -29.55 3.27 -6.23
N PRO A 38 -29.15 2.76 -7.42
CA PRO A 38 -27.82 2.19 -7.61
C PRO A 38 -26.71 3.22 -7.36
N ARG A 39 -25.63 2.76 -6.71
CA ARG A 39 -24.37 3.48 -6.55
C ARG A 39 -23.32 2.82 -7.43
N ILE A 40 -22.71 3.60 -8.32
CA ILE A 40 -21.63 3.15 -9.21
C ILE A 40 -20.37 3.93 -8.85
N SER A 41 -19.26 3.21 -8.72
CA SER A 41 -17.95 3.81 -8.52
C SER A 41 -16.92 3.15 -9.44
N ALA A 42 -16.01 3.95 -9.97
CA ALA A 42 -14.83 3.47 -10.69
C ALA A 42 -13.58 3.82 -9.89
N ALA A 43 -12.66 2.87 -9.79
CA ALA A 43 -11.36 3.05 -9.13
C ALA A 43 -10.23 2.83 -10.14
N THR A 44 -9.17 3.62 -10.02
CA THR A 44 -7.94 3.46 -10.79
C THR A 44 -6.79 3.23 -9.84
N ILE A 45 -6.10 2.10 -10.01
CA ILE A 45 -5.00 1.65 -9.15
C ILE A 45 -3.71 1.74 -9.95
N PHE A 46 -2.73 2.47 -9.43
CA PHE A 46 -1.40 2.58 -10.02
C PHE A 46 -0.43 1.67 -9.29
N ASN A 47 0.39 0.95 -10.05
CA ASN A 47 1.41 0.04 -9.56
C ASN A 47 2.72 0.30 -10.31
N PRO A 48 3.88 -0.07 -9.74
CA PRO A 48 5.13 -0.04 -10.47
C PRO A 48 5.05 -0.86 -11.77
N GLY A 49 5.67 -0.32 -12.82
CA GLY A 49 5.67 -0.92 -14.16
C GLY A 49 6.58 -2.14 -14.27
N LYS A 50 7.67 -2.17 -13.51
CA LYS A 50 8.55 -3.34 -13.41
C LYS A 50 8.07 -4.25 -12.26
N ARG A 51 8.18 -5.57 -12.44
CA ARG A 51 7.60 -6.57 -11.51
C ARG A 51 8.38 -7.89 -11.49
N GLY A 52 9.60 -7.90 -12.03
CA GLY A 52 10.46 -9.07 -12.00
C GLY A 52 10.91 -9.42 -10.58
N GLU A 53 11.43 -10.62 -10.41
CA GLU A 53 11.98 -11.10 -9.13
C GLU A 53 13.26 -10.36 -8.71
N SER A 54 13.84 -9.56 -9.61
CA SER A 54 15.00 -8.69 -9.36
C SER A 54 14.64 -7.20 -9.24
N ASP A 55 13.35 -6.84 -9.37
CA ASP A 55 12.88 -5.46 -9.24
C ASP A 55 12.48 -5.19 -7.79
N TYR A 56 13.45 -4.74 -7.01
CA TYR A 56 13.28 -4.40 -5.60
C TYR A 56 12.74 -2.98 -5.41
N TYR A 57 11.84 -2.83 -4.45
CA TYR A 57 11.21 -1.60 -4.03
C TYR A 57 11.32 -1.43 -2.52
N GLY A 58 11.40 -0.21 -2.03
CA GLY A 58 11.56 0.10 -0.61
C GLY A 58 11.51 1.61 -0.39
N PRO A 59 11.90 2.10 0.79
CA PRO A 59 12.02 3.52 1.06
C PRO A 59 12.91 4.21 0.02
N LEU A 60 12.48 5.38 -0.48
CA LEU A 60 13.22 6.13 -1.48
C LEU A 60 14.56 6.58 -0.91
N PRO A 61 15.70 6.31 -1.57
CA PRO A 61 17.01 6.66 -1.01
C PRO A 61 17.19 8.17 -0.79
N GLU A 62 16.50 9.01 -1.57
CA GLU A 62 16.58 10.46 -1.50
C GLU A 62 15.97 11.04 -0.22
N ILE A 63 15.13 10.29 0.51
CA ILE A 63 14.50 10.74 1.75
C ILE A 63 15.15 10.16 3.01
N LEU A 64 16.13 9.27 2.87
CA LEU A 64 16.80 8.62 4.00
C LEU A 64 17.98 9.47 4.48
N SER A 65 18.13 9.58 5.80
CA SER A 65 19.26 10.26 6.44
C SER A 65 19.58 9.59 7.78
N PRO A 66 20.70 9.95 8.46
CA PRO A 66 20.97 9.49 9.81
C PRO A 66 19.83 9.81 10.81
N GLU A 67 19.13 10.92 10.60
CA GLU A 67 17.99 11.38 11.41
C GLU A 67 16.66 10.77 10.95
N ASN A 68 16.59 10.22 9.74
CA ASN A 68 15.43 9.52 9.17
C ASN A 68 15.87 8.17 8.56
N PRO A 69 16.19 7.17 9.40
CA PRO A 69 16.62 5.86 8.92
C PRO A 69 15.47 5.13 8.21
N ALA A 70 15.82 4.16 7.37
CA ALA A 70 14.83 3.29 6.75
C ALA A 70 14.00 2.56 7.81
N LEU A 71 12.68 2.58 7.67
CA LEU A 71 11.73 1.86 8.53
C LEU A 71 11.33 0.51 7.92
N TYR A 72 11.57 0.33 6.63
CA TYR A 72 11.11 -0.80 5.85
C TYR A 72 12.26 -1.48 5.10
N GLN A 73 12.16 -2.80 4.97
CA GLN A 73 13.03 -3.59 4.10
C GLN A 73 12.58 -3.49 2.64
N ASN A 74 13.50 -3.79 1.73
CA ASN A 74 13.18 -3.91 0.31
C ASN A 74 12.33 -5.16 0.03
N PHE A 75 11.47 -5.07 -0.97
CA PHE A 75 10.54 -6.13 -1.38
C PHE A 75 10.38 -6.17 -2.90
N THR A 76 9.84 -7.26 -3.42
CA THR A 76 9.44 -7.40 -4.82
C THR A 76 7.92 -7.44 -4.96
N ILE A 77 7.39 -7.06 -6.13
CA ILE A 77 5.94 -7.11 -6.38
C ILE A 77 5.36 -8.52 -6.23
N PRO A 78 6.02 -9.61 -6.67
CA PRO A 78 5.56 -10.97 -6.40
C PRO A 78 5.39 -11.30 -4.90
N GLU A 79 6.26 -10.78 -4.03
CA GLU A 79 6.15 -11.01 -2.57
C GLU A 79 4.88 -10.38 -1.99
N ILE A 80 4.56 -9.14 -2.38
CA ILE A 80 3.31 -8.47 -1.99
C ILE A 80 2.09 -9.23 -2.51
N LEU A 81 2.11 -9.63 -3.79
CA LEU A 81 0.98 -10.31 -4.41
C LEU A 81 0.72 -11.70 -3.80
N LYS A 82 1.77 -12.41 -3.39
CA LYS A 82 1.65 -13.68 -2.68
C LYS A 82 0.94 -13.51 -1.33
N GLN A 83 1.26 -12.46 -0.60
CA GLN A 83 0.63 -12.19 0.69
C GLN A 83 -0.85 -11.79 0.57
N GLY A 84 -1.20 -11.00 -0.47
CA GLY A 84 -2.58 -10.58 -0.71
C GLY A 84 -3.58 -11.73 -0.96
N GLN A 85 -3.10 -12.97 -1.10
CA GLN A 85 -3.92 -14.18 -1.24
C GLN A 85 -4.20 -14.89 0.10
N THR A 86 -3.72 -14.35 1.22
CA THR A 86 -3.95 -14.89 2.56
C THR A 86 -5.20 -14.28 3.21
N ASP A 87 -5.72 -14.92 4.26
CA ASP A 87 -6.97 -14.52 4.94
C ASP A 87 -6.92 -13.11 5.56
N ASP A 88 -5.72 -12.57 5.81
CA ASP A 88 -5.48 -11.19 6.25
C ASP A 88 -4.74 -10.40 5.15
N SER A 89 -5.52 -9.83 4.24
CA SER A 89 -5.07 -8.95 3.15
C SER A 89 -5.18 -7.46 3.52
N SER A 90 -5.28 -7.15 4.81
CA SER A 90 -5.41 -5.75 5.26
C SER A 90 -4.18 -4.93 4.87
N SER A 91 -4.40 -3.64 4.62
CA SER A 91 -3.32 -2.71 4.28
C SER A 91 -2.23 -2.71 5.34
N LYS A 92 -2.65 -2.84 6.60
CA LYS A 92 -1.78 -2.85 7.76
C LYS A 92 -0.92 -4.11 7.80
N ALA A 93 -1.50 -5.29 7.55
CA ALA A 93 -0.75 -6.54 7.53
C ALA A 93 0.37 -6.53 6.48
N ILE A 94 0.10 -6.02 5.27
CA ILE A 94 1.11 -5.94 4.21
C ILE A 94 2.24 -4.97 4.59
N VAL A 95 1.91 -3.80 5.13
CA VAL A 95 2.92 -2.82 5.55
C VAL A 95 3.78 -3.36 6.70
N ASP A 96 3.16 -4.00 7.68
CA ASP A 96 3.84 -4.54 8.86
C ASP A 96 4.81 -5.69 8.52
N LEU A 97 4.56 -6.47 7.47
CA LEU A 97 5.46 -7.53 7.01
C LEU A 97 6.82 -7.03 6.55
N PHE A 98 6.88 -5.80 6.01
CA PHE A 98 8.11 -5.21 5.52
C PHE A 98 8.75 -4.25 6.51
N LYS A 99 8.16 -4.03 7.69
CA LYS A 99 8.80 -3.22 8.73
C LYS A 99 10.06 -3.90 9.23
N LEU A 100 11.13 -3.12 9.36
CA LEU A 100 12.33 -3.59 10.05
C LEU A 100 11.99 -3.83 11.52
N LYS A 101 12.40 -4.98 12.04
CA LYS A 101 12.31 -5.26 13.47
C LYS A 101 13.35 -4.40 14.17
N GLU A 102 12.95 -3.63 15.20
CA GLU A 102 13.91 -3.01 16.10
C GLU A 102 14.82 -4.10 16.65
N SER A 103 16.14 -3.93 16.53
CA SER A 103 17.07 -4.78 17.25
C SER A 103 16.82 -4.51 18.73
N ALA A 104 16.43 -5.54 19.49
CA ALA A 104 16.48 -5.49 20.94
C ALA A 104 17.91 -5.08 21.35
N ALA A 105 18.06 -3.84 21.78
CA ALA A 105 19.27 -3.33 22.41
C ALA A 105 19.16 -3.52 23.92
#